data_AF-A0A4Y7SUY7-F1
#
_entry.id   AF-A0A4Y7SUY7-F1
#
_cell.length_a   1.000
_cell.length_b   1.000
_cell.length_c   1.000
_cell.angle_alpha   90.00
_cell.angle_beta   90.00
_cell.angle_gamma   90.00
#
_symmetry.space_group_name_H-M   'P 1'
#
loop_
_entity.id
_entity.type
_entity.pdbx_description
1 polymer ?
#
loop_
_entity_poly.entity_id
_entity_poly.type
_entity_poly.pdbx_seq_one_letter_code
_entity_poly.pdbx_strand_id
1 'polypeptide(L)'
;MAIRSSSNIFGTPRRQAGQREYMNDPTVKGQGKSIMRTMGQQVPRFEYAWAKLKFIKDANIKRSMLQAWLSSDSALFTSGVEGNQDRTRWAMIPEHPTLERQLYTPFFNLITAILNKHLKAVKGIKRRLVDMHAKQMKHMEGHHTSPDLVIQGVGPSFGTPSDGKLVGYTNIVTYFDVKLQRELDRPESLEQMAVYARQIFVHQPNRWFVRCLLLSDRDVQLVHWDRAGLQTSEFYNIHEEYPCFVGLLVSLSNTEGEQKNIGLDDSIQWTHDSAGRKVAGTMTDASSEKGKVFDLIDKNPVSQSHHIHGNATVSWAVRDRKPKVPTQTELFVKDSWSSAGRTEEWKLLARANDAKIKGVCKMIWHKDRRAEISQFRDGNQFFNRVFSRIVMEMYGKEIHRFTSAVQFLAALRDAVAGRCHDFVTERTTDQQSISPWEPLWYRHPAQGHIKQDYPAWTGWGRSRRAGHFD
;
A
#
# COMPACT_ATOMS: atom_id res chain seq x y z
N MET A 1 -30.03 16.15 41.04
CA MET A 1 -29.22 16.79 39.97
C MET A 1 -28.36 15.69 39.36
N ALA A 2 -28.84 15.07 38.27
CA ALA A 2 -28.25 13.85 37.71
C ALA A 2 -27.47 14.19 36.43
N ILE A 3 -26.17 13.90 36.44
CA ILE A 3 -25.27 14.03 35.31
C ILE A 3 -25.50 12.83 34.38
N ARG A 4 -26.08 13.08 33.20
CA ARG A 4 -26.21 12.08 32.13
C ARG A 4 -24.89 12.01 31.36
N SER A 5 -24.12 10.93 31.54
CA SER A 5 -23.01 10.57 30.65
C SER A 5 -23.57 9.95 29.37
N SER A 6 -23.59 10.70 28.27
CA SER A 6 -23.87 10.16 26.94
C SER A 6 -22.55 9.68 26.31
N SER A 7 -22.11 8.47 26.66
CA SER A 7 -21.09 7.75 25.91
C SER A 7 -21.72 7.18 24.63
N ASN A 8 -21.84 8.02 23.60
CA ASN A 8 -22.12 7.54 22.24
C ASN A 8 -20.86 6.83 21.72
N ILE A 9 -20.76 5.54 22.03
CA ILE A 9 -19.84 4.60 21.41
C ILE A 9 -20.29 4.47 19.95
N PHE A 10 -19.75 5.32 19.07
CA PHE A 10 -19.86 5.11 17.64
C PHE A 10 -19.07 3.86 17.28
N GLY A 11 -19.76 2.73 17.23
CA GLY A 11 -19.28 1.54 16.56
C GLY A 11 -18.88 1.89 15.12
N THR A 12 -17.93 1.13 14.57
CA THR A 12 -17.54 1.22 13.16
C THR A 12 -18.80 1.32 12.28
N PRO A 13 -18.92 2.32 11.39
CA PRO A 13 -20.11 2.49 10.55
C PRO A 13 -20.47 1.17 9.87
N ARG A 14 -21.76 0.81 9.90
CA ARG A 14 -22.31 -0.40 9.26
C ARG A 14 -21.70 -0.53 7.85
N ARG A 15 -21.04 -1.67 7.58
CA ARG A 15 -20.60 -2.07 6.24
C ARG A 15 -21.81 -2.09 5.31
N GLN A 16 -21.94 -1.09 4.43
CA GLN A 16 -22.74 -1.27 3.22
C GLN A 16 -22.03 -2.28 2.30
N ALA A 17 -22.82 -3.00 1.51
CA ALA A 17 -22.46 -4.17 0.70
C ALA A 17 -21.33 -3.99 -0.35
N GLY A 18 -20.67 -2.82 -0.42
CA GLY A 18 -19.68 -2.51 -1.47
C GLY A 18 -18.31 -3.18 -1.33
N GLN A 19 -18.06 -4.03 -0.33
CA GLN A 19 -16.72 -4.61 -0.09
C GLN A 19 -16.31 -5.71 -1.07
N ARG A 20 -17.25 -6.30 -1.83
CA ARG A 20 -16.96 -7.35 -2.83
C ARG A 20 -17.38 -7.00 -4.26
N GLU A 21 -18.08 -5.89 -4.47
CA GLU A 21 -18.72 -5.60 -5.76
C GLU A 21 -17.74 -5.10 -6.83
N TYR A 22 -16.63 -4.45 -6.47
CA TYR A 22 -15.74 -3.86 -7.47
C TYR A 22 -15.01 -4.91 -8.34
N MET A 23 -14.71 -6.11 -7.82
CA MET A 23 -14.10 -7.19 -8.62
C MET A 23 -15.05 -7.72 -9.70
N ASN A 24 -16.35 -7.47 -9.55
CA ASN A 24 -17.39 -7.93 -10.48
C ASN A 24 -17.78 -6.85 -11.49
N ASP A 25 -17.27 -5.62 -11.37
CA ASP A 25 -17.53 -4.59 -12.37
C ASP A 25 -16.69 -4.87 -13.62
N PRO A 26 -17.32 -5.11 -14.77
CA PRO A 26 -16.61 -5.50 -15.99
C PRO A 26 -15.78 -4.35 -16.57
N THR A 27 -15.99 -3.11 -16.11
CA THR A 27 -15.36 -1.92 -16.67
C THR A 27 -14.36 -1.28 -15.71
N VAL A 28 -13.22 -0.83 -16.24
CA VAL A 28 -12.21 -0.07 -15.47
C VAL A 28 -12.82 1.19 -14.84
N LYS A 29 -13.74 1.86 -15.54
CA LYS A 29 -14.43 3.06 -15.06
C LYS A 29 -15.30 2.76 -13.84
N GLY A 30 -16.08 1.69 -13.88
CA GLY A 30 -16.91 1.27 -12.76
C GLY A 30 -16.08 0.81 -11.56
N GLN A 31 -14.97 0.11 -11.81
CA GLN A 31 -13.98 -0.22 -10.77
C GLN A 31 -13.42 1.04 -10.09
N GLY A 32 -12.99 2.05 -10.87
CA GLY A 32 -12.49 3.32 -10.34
C GLY A 32 -13.49 4.01 -9.42
N LYS A 33 -14.74 4.14 -9.88
CA LYS A 33 -15.86 4.69 -9.08
C LYS A 33 -16.07 3.92 -7.78
N SER A 34 -16.08 2.59 -7.86
CA SER A 34 -16.28 1.76 -6.68
C SER A 34 -15.12 1.89 -5.69
N ILE A 35 -13.87 1.91 -6.18
CA ILE A 35 -12.69 2.10 -5.34
C ILE A 35 -12.79 3.46 -4.62
N MET A 36 -13.08 4.53 -5.35
CA MET A 36 -13.27 5.88 -4.80
C MET A 36 -14.34 5.91 -3.70
N ARG A 37 -15.52 5.31 -3.93
CA ARG A 37 -16.58 5.21 -2.90
C ARG A 37 -16.11 4.48 -1.64
N THR A 38 -15.33 3.40 -1.77
CA THR A 38 -14.86 2.61 -0.63
C THR A 38 -13.75 3.29 0.18
N MET A 39 -13.06 4.28 -0.38
CA MET A 39 -12.03 5.04 0.33
C MET A 39 -12.61 6.07 1.32
N GLY A 40 -13.90 6.39 1.22
CA GLY A 40 -14.55 7.40 2.07
C GLY A 40 -14.39 8.82 1.51
N GLN A 41 -14.62 9.82 2.35
CA GLN A 41 -14.46 11.22 1.93
C GLN A 41 -13.01 11.50 1.56
N GLN A 42 -12.81 12.14 0.41
CA GLN A 42 -11.52 12.70 0.02
C GLN A 42 -11.13 13.75 1.07
N VAL A 43 -9.90 13.63 1.59
CA VAL A 43 -9.33 14.68 2.42
C VAL A 43 -9.21 15.94 1.55
N PRO A 44 -9.62 17.13 2.02
CA PRO A 44 -9.47 18.38 1.29
C PRO A 44 -8.06 18.55 0.72
N ARG A 45 -7.97 19.27 -0.41
CA ARG A 45 -6.67 19.61 -0.99
C ARG A 45 -5.83 20.31 0.06
N PHE A 46 -4.61 19.80 0.29
CA PHE A 46 -3.71 20.39 1.28
C PHE A 46 -2.85 21.48 0.62
N GLU A 47 -2.37 22.39 1.46
CA GLU A 47 -1.58 23.54 1.03
C GLU A 47 -0.28 23.13 0.34
N TYR A 48 0.05 23.84 -0.73
CA TYR A 48 1.26 23.60 -1.50
C TYR A 48 2.55 23.60 -0.72
N ALA A 49 2.60 24.47 0.29
CA ALA A 49 3.81 24.83 0.99
C ALA A 49 4.50 23.57 1.52
N TRP A 50 3.74 22.58 2.00
CA TRP A 50 4.29 21.30 2.42
C TRP A 50 5.00 20.55 1.29
N ALA A 51 4.35 20.38 0.13
CA ALA A 51 4.91 19.61 -0.99
C ALA A 51 6.18 20.31 -1.50
N LYS A 52 6.13 21.63 -1.65
CA LYS A 52 7.27 22.46 -2.06
C LYS A 52 8.43 22.32 -1.08
N LEU A 53 8.20 22.46 0.22
CA LEU A 53 9.25 22.35 1.24
C LEU A 53 9.80 20.93 1.36
N LYS A 54 8.93 19.92 1.35
CA LYS A 54 9.31 18.52 1.54
C LYS A 54 10.08 17.97 0.34
N PHE A 55 9.52 18.03 -0.86
CA PHE A 55 10.10 17.33 -2.01
C PHE A 55 11.31 18.06 -2.60
N ILE A 56 11.38 19.39 -2.53
CA ILE A 56 12.61 20.10 -2.89
C ILE A 56 13.75 19.72 -1.93
N LYS A 57 13.45 19.65 -0.62
CA LYS A 57 14.41 19.23 0.40
C LYS A 57 14.83 17.77 0.22
N ASP A 58 13.87 16.87 0.03
CA ASP A 58 14.12 15.44 -0.15
C ASP A 58 14.92 15.15 -1.44
N ALA A 59 14.70 15.93 -2.51
CA ALA A 59 15.50 15.84 -3.72
C ALA A 59 16.92 16.44 -3.56
N ASN A 60 17.17 17.22 -2.49
CA ASN A 60 18.41 17.95 -2.25
C ASN A 60 18.83 18.85 -3.44
N ILE A 61 17.84 19.49 -4.08
CA ILE A 61 18.05 20.32 -5.26
C ILE A 61 18.01 21.80 -4.87
N LYS A 62 19.15 22.48 -4.98
CA LYS A 62 19.23 23.93 -4.74
C LYS A 62 18.73 24.70 -5.96
N ARG A 63 17.97 25.77 -5.72
CA ARG A 63 17.44 26.65 -6.79
C ARG A 63 18.55 27.21 -7.69
N SER A 64 19.69 27.60 -7.12
CA SER A 64 20.84 28.10 -7.88
C SER A 64 21.43 27.05 -8.83
N MET A 65 21.49 25.78 -8.40
CA MET A 65 21.95 24.67 -9.24
C MET A 65 20.99 24.42 -10.41
N LEU A 66 19.67 24.49 -10.16
CA LEU A 66 18.68 24.42 -11.23
C LEU A 66 18.81 25.57 -12.19
N GLN A 67 18.91 26.81 -11.70
CA GLN A 67 19.08 27.98 -12.57
C GLN A 67 20.32 27.86 -13.45
N ALA A 68 21.47 27.46 -12.89
CA ALA A 68 22.69 27.26 -13.67
C ALA A 68 22.51 26.21 -14.78
N TRP A 69 21.79 25.12 -14.49
CA TRP A 69 21.48 24.09 -15.50
C TRP A 69 20.50 24.58 -16.56
N LEU A 70 19.39 25.21 -16.16
CA LEU A 70 18.37 25.69 -17.08
C LEU A 70 18.89 26.82 -17.98
N SER A 71 19.74 27.72 -17.44
CA SER A 71 20.40 28.75 -18.24
C SER A 71 21.43 28.20 -19.23
N SER A 72 21.91 26.96 -19.03
CA SER A 72 22.85 26.30 -19.95
C SER A 72 22.15 25.61 -21.14
N ASP A 73 20.82 25.48 -21.10
CA ASP A 73 20.03 24.77 -22.11
C ASP A 73 18.70 25.48 -22.39
N SER A 74 18.75 26.46 -23.30
CA SER A 74 17.57 27.23 -23.72
C SER A 74 16.54 26.40 -24.49
N ALA A 75 16.92 25.23 -25.02
CA ALA A 75 15.98 24.30 -25.65
C ALA A 75 15.14 23.54 -24.62
N LEU A 76 15.55 23.54 -23.34
CA LEU A 76 14.81 22.92 -22.25
C LEU A 76 13.91 23.91 -21.52
N PHE A 77 14.40 25.13 -21.26
CA PHE A 77 13.68 26.13 -20.46
C PHE A 77 13.93 27.54 -20.97
N THR A 78 12.85 28.27 -21.25
CA THR A 78 12.92 29.68 -21.64
C THR A 78 12.84 30.54 -20.37
N SER A 79 13.82 31.41 -20.13
CA SER A 79 13.73 32.46 -19.10
C SER A 79 13.49 33.82 -19.76
N GLY A 80 12.47 34.55 -19.31
CA GLY A 80 12.22 35.93 -19.74
C GLY A 80 13.37 36.86 -19.34
N VAL A 81 13.64 37.87 -20.17
CA VAL A 81 14.61 38.95 -19.87
C VAL A 81 13.94 39.96 -18.93
N GLU A 82 14.71 40.59 -18.02
CA GLU A 82 14.21 41.66 -17.15
C GLU A 82 13.45 42.72 -17.95
N GLY A 83 12.17 42.92 -17.64
CA GLY A 83 11.28 43.91 -18.27
C GLY A 83 10.13 43.33 -19.09
N ASN A 84 10.14 42.04 -19.44
CA ASN A 84 8.99 41.35 -20.04
C ASN A 84 8.60 40.16 -19.16
N GLN A 85 7.59 40.35 -18.30
CA GLN A 85 7.18 39.37 -17.28
C GLN A 85 6.48 38.12 -17.86
N ASP A 86 6.39 38.01 -19.19
CA ASP A 86 6.03 36.79 -19.91
C ASP A 86 7.32 36.08 -20.42
N ARG A 87 7.71 34.84 -20.12
CA ARG A 87 7.17 33.70 -19.37
C ARG A 87 8.35 32.76 -19.10
N THR A 88 8.71 32.49 -17.84
CA THR A 88 9.57 31.33 -17.56
C THR A 88 8.78 30.07 -17.89
N ARG A 89 9.22 29.25 -18.85
CA ARG A 89 8.45 28.09 -19.34
C ARG A 89 9.35 26.92 -19.71
N TRP A 90 8.83 25.70 -19.53
CA TRP A 90 9.43 24.50 -20.12
C TRP A 90 9.21 24.53 -21.63
N ALA A 91 10.30 24.74 -22.39
CA ALA A 91 10.23 24.97 -23.83
C ALA A 91 9.64 23.78 -24.60
N MET A 92 9.83 22.57 -24.07
CA MET A 92 9.31 21.33 -24.66
C MET A 92 7.79 21.19 -24.55
N ILE A 93 7.14 21.82 -23.56
CA ILE A 93 5.71 21.64 -23.30
C ILE A 93 4.90 22.63 -24.16
N PRO A 94 4.03 22.15 -25.06
CA PRO A 94 3.26 23.01 -25.96
C PRO A 94 2.35 23.93 -25.16
N GLU A 95 2.18 25.16 -25.62
CA GLU A 95 1.42 26.19 -24.88
C GLU A 95 -0.10 26.01 -25.00
N HIS A 96 -0.56 25.52 -26.13
CA HIS A 96 -1.99 25.38 -26.44
C HIS A 96 -2.28 24.02 -27.12
N PRO A 97 -2.05 22.90 -26.42
CA PRO A 97 -2.40 21.60 -26.96
C PRO A 97 -3.91 21.49 -27.15
N THR A 98 -4.32 21.00 -28.32
CA THR A 98 -5.72 20.68 -28.60
C THR A 98 -6.06 19.23 -28.26
N LEU A 99 -5.05 18.34 -28.30
CA LEU A 99 -5.19 16.90 -28.10
C LEU A 99 -4.19 16.39 -27.05
N GLU A 100 -4.64 15.50 -26.15
CA GLU A 100 -3.80 14.92 -25.08
C GLU A 100 -2.54 14.23 -25.63
N ARG A 101 -2.64 13.56 -26.78
CA ARG A 101 -1.50 12.91 -27.46
C ARG A 101 -0.35 13.86 -27.79
N GLN A 102 -0.60 15.17 -27.89
CA GLN A 102 0.44 16.17 -28.13
C GLN A 102 1.33 16.38 -26.91
N LEU A 103 0.94 15.88 -25.73
CA LEU A 103 1.67 16.05 -24.47
C LEU A 103 2.57 14.87 -24.10
N TYR A 104 2.29 13.66 -24.59
CA TYR A 104 3.04 12.46 -24.19
C TYR A 104 4.53 12.54 -24.52
N THR A 105 4.89 12.83 -25.79
CA THR A 105 6.29 12.95 -26.19
C THR A 105 7.01 14.14 -25.51
N PRO A 106 6.41 15.34 -25.43
CA PRO A 106 6.95 16.43 -24.62
C PRO A 106 7.26 16.07 -23.17
N PHE A 107 6.30 15.48 -22.45
CA PHE A 107 6.54 15.06 -21.06
C PHE A 107 7.57 13.95 -20.96
N PHE A 108 7.54 12.98 -21.87
CA PHE A 108 8.54 11.93 -21.90
C PHE A 108 9.96 12.50 -22.02
N ASN A 109 10.18 13.42 -22.95
CA ASN A 109 11.49 14.05 -23.16
C ASN A 109 11.90 14.90 -21.97
N LEU A 110 10.99 15.74 -21.46
CA LEU A 110 11.26 16.61 -20.33
C LEU A 110 11.60 15.83 -19.04
N ILE A 111 10.76 14.86 -18.68
CA ILE A 111 10.99 14.04 -17.48
C ILE A 111 12.27 13.24 -17.63
N THR A 112 12.56 12.70 -18.82
CA THR A 112 13.82 11.99 -19.09
C THR A 112 15.03 12.91 -18.89
N ALA A 113 15.01 14.13 -19.41
CA ALA A 113 16.08 15.11 -19.22
C ALA A 113 16.31 15.45 -17.74
N ILE A 114 15.22 15.70 -17.00
CA ILE A 114 15.26 15.99 -15.57
C ILE A 114 15.87 14.83 -14.78
N LEU A 115 15.38 13.60 -15.01
CA LEU A 115 15.86 12.43 -14.29
C LEU A 115 17.31 12.11 -14.63
N ASN A 116 17.72 12.19 -15.90
CA ASN A 116 19.12 11.97 -16.28
C ASN A 116 20.07 12.97 -15.63
N LYS A 117 19.62 14.21 -15.43
CA LYS A 117 20.43 15.26 -14.82
C LYS A 117 20.54 15.12 -13.29
N HIS A 118 19.42 14.83 -12.63
CA HIS A 118 19.29 15.01 -11.18
C HIS A 118 19.17 13.71 -10.39
N LEU A 119 18.80 12.61 -11.04
CA LEU A 119 18.70 11.32 -10.35
C LEU A 119 20.09 10.71 -10.22
N LYS A 120 20.47 10.37 -8.99
CA LYS A 120 21.80 9.82 -8.72
C LYS A 120 21.85 8.32 -9.00
N ALA A 121 22.98 7.86 -9.52
CA ALA A 121 23.18 6.44 -9.79
C ALA A 121 23.51 5.69 -8.50
N VAL A 122 22.77 4.60 -8.24
CA VAL A 122 23.01 3.69 -7.11
C VAL A 122 23.18 2.28 -7.65
N LYS A 123 24.21 1.57 -7.19
CA LYS A 123 24.50 0.20 -7.65
C LYS A 123 23.32 -0.73 -7.40
N GLY A 124 22.90 -1.46 -8.43
CA GLY A 124 21.78 -2.41 -8.36
C GLY A 124 20.38 -1.77 -8.39
N ILE A 125 20.28 -0.44 -8.43
CA ILE A 125 19.02 0.29 -8.52
C ILE A 125 18.98 1.01 -9.87
N LYS A 126 17.92 0.81 -10.65
CA LYS A 126 17.68 1.55 -11.89
C LYS A 126 16.27 2.12 -11.92
N ARG A 127 16.14 3.27 -12.57
CA ARG A 127 14.87 3.95 -12.83
C ARG A 127 14.82 4.31 -14.30
N ARG A 128 13.73 3.97 -14.96
CA ARG A 128 13.57 4.26 -16.38
C ARG A 128 12.15 4.74 -16.64
N LEU A 129 12.04 5.91 -17.25
CA LEU A 129 10.77 6.40 -17.76
C LEU A 129 10.36 5.53 -18.95
N VAL A 130 9.11 5.10 -18.96
CA VAL A 130 8.54 4.30 -20.04
C VAL A 130 7.20 4.88 -20.42
N ASP A 131 7.04 5.12 -21.71
CA ASP A 131 5.77 5.49 -22.29
C ASP A 131 4.84 4.28 -22.44
N MET A 132 3.68 4.37 -21.79
CA MET A 132 2.69 3.31 -21.61
C MET A 132 1.28 3.69 -22.10
N HIS A 133 1.04 4.90 -22.63
CA HIS A 133 -0.28 5.37 -23.05
C HIS A 133 -0.99 4.42 -24.04
N ALA A 134 -0.23 3.77 -24.92
CA ALA A 134 -0.73 2.80 -25.90
C ALA A 134 -0.50 1.32 -25.50
N LYS A 135 -0.06 1.04 -24.26
CA LYS A 135 0.38 -0.30 -23.83
C LYS A 135 -0.41 -0.81 -22.64
N GLN A 136 -1.11 -1.91 -22.86
CA GLN A 136 -1.91 -2.56 -21.82
C GLN A 136 -1.04 -3.32 -20.81
N MET A 137 -1.26 -3.01 -19.53
CA MET A 137 -0.76 -3.76 -18.38
C MET A 137 -1.87 -4.61 -17.77
N LYS A 138 -1.53 -5.86 -17.45
CA LYS A 138 -2.46 -6.85 -16.91
C LYS A 138 -2.70 -6.62 -15.42
N HIS A 139 -3.96 -6.64 -15.03
CA HIS A 139 -4.41 -6.67 -13.64
C HIS A 139 -4.31 -8.08 -13.08
N MET A 140 -4.33 -8.20 -11.75
CA MET A 140 -4.46 -9.51 -11.11
C MET A 140 -5.75 -10.23 -11.53
N GLU A 141 -6.85 -9.49 -11.71
CA GLU A 141 -8.17 -10.00 -12.10
C GLU A 141 -8.30 -10.31 -13.61
N GLY A 142 -7.26 -10.06 -14.40
CA GLY A 142 -7.26 -10.32 -15.85
C GLY A 142 -7.72 -9.16 -16.73
N HIS A 143 -8.20 -8.05 -16.15
CA HIS A 143 -8.44 -6.79 -16.87
C HIS A 143 -7.12 -6.10 -17.26
N HIS A 144 -7.22 -4.99 -17.99
CA HIS A 144 -6.06 -4.23 -18.43
C HIS A 144 -6.27 -2.72 -18.27
N THR A 145 -5.15 -2.02 -18.05
CA THR A 145 -5.08 -0.55 -18.02
C THR A 145 -3.77 -0.05 -18.62
N SER A 146 -3.76 1.22 -19.01
CA SER A 146 -2.62 1.89 -19.64
C SER A 146 -2.42 3.26 -18.97
N PRO A 147 -1.70 3.36 -17.84
CA PRO A 147 -1.21 4.65 -17.36
C PRO A 147 -0.33 5.29 -18.43
N ASP A 148 -0.35 6.61 -18.56
CA ASP A 148 0.30 7.27 -19.70
C ASP A 148 1.82 7.12 -19.66
N LEU A 149 2.44 7.51 -18.54
CA LEU A 149 3.88 7.40 -18.33
C LEU A 149 4.15 6.73 -17.00
N VAL A 150 5.19 5.88 -16.93
CA VAL A 150 5.57 5.20 -15.69
C VAL A 150 7.07 5.22 -15.47
N ILE A 151 7.48 5.24 -14.20
CA ILE A 151 8.87 4.97 -13.81
C ILE A 151 8.98 3.49 -13.47
N GLN A 152 9.64 2.74 -14.35
CA GLN A 152 10.04 1.37 -14.07
C GLN A 152 11.16 1.36 -13.02
N GLY A 153 11.01 0.53 -11.99
CA GLY A 153 12.03 0.27 -10.98
C GLY A 153 12.74 -1.06 -11.20
N VAL A 154 14.07 -1.04 -11.13
CA VAL A 154 14.90 -2.22 -10.84
C VAL A 154 15.51 -2.03 -9.47
N GLY A 155 15.49 -3.09 -8.66
CA GLY A 155 15.98 -3.10 -7.30
C GLY A 155 15.33 -4.23 -6.50
N PRO A 156 15.73 -4.42 -5.23
CA PRO A 156 15.40 -5.65 -4.51
C PRO A 156 13.92 -5.79 -4.11
N SER A 157 13.13 -4.72 -4.17
CA SER A 157 11.66 -4.75 -3.99
C SER A 157 10.86 -5.00 -5.28
N PHE A 158 11.44 -4.77 -6.46
CA PHE A 158 10.72 -4.84 -7.74
C PHE A 158 10.92 -6.19 -8.42
N GLY A 159 10.06 -6.59 -9.35
CA GLY A 159 10.24 -7.82 -10.11
C GLY A 159 9.74 -7.69 -11.55
N THR A 160 10.48 -8.25 -12.50
CA THR A 160 10.03 -8.34 -13.89
C THR A 160 8.71 -9.11 -13.96
N PRO A 161 7.70 -8.60 -14.70
CA PRO A 161 6.45 -9.30 -14.96
C PRO A 161 6.64 -10.73 -15.46
N SER A 162 5.73 -11.63 -15.07
CA SER A 162 5.78 -13.04 -15.46
C SER A 162 5.39 -13.28 -16.93
N ASP A 163 4.74 -12.31 -17.57
CA ASP A 163 4.31 -12.38 -18.98
C ASP A 163 5.44 -12.00 -19.97
N GLY A 164 6.67 -11.85 -19.49
CA GLY A 164 7.84 -11.51 -20.30
C GLY A 164 7.90 -10.03 -20.71
N LYS A 165 6.89 -9.22 -20.35
CA LYS A 165 6.95 -7.78 -20.58
C LYS A 165 7.99 -7.14 -19.68
N LEU A 166 8.59 -6.07 -20.18
CA LEU A 166 9.59 -5.33 -19.45
C LEU A 166 8.99 -4.55 -18.26
N VAL A 167 7.75 -4.07 -18.39
CA VAL A 167 7.07 -3.23 -17.40
C VAL A 167 5.70 -3.79 -17.06
N GLY A 168 5.37 -3.81 -15.78
CA GLY A 168 4.06 -4.17 -15.24
C GLY A 168 3.92 -3.70 -13.79
N TYR A 169 2.78 -3.92 -13.17
CA TYR A 169 2.50 -3.43 -11.82
C TYR A 169 3.48 -3.93 -10.74
N THR A 170 4.21 -5.02 -11.00
CA THR A 170 5.26 -5.58 -10.13
C THR A 170 6.55 -4.74 -10.07
N ASN A 171 6.76 -3.81 -11.02
CA ASN A 171 7.97 -3.00 -11.12
C ASN A 171 7.73 -1.51 -11.40
N ILE A 172 6.59 -0.96 -10.95
CA ILE A 172 6.32 0.49 -11.03
C ILE A 172 6.73 1.19 -9.74
N VAL A 173 7.56 2.22 -9.87
CA VAL A 173 7.96 3.11 -8.77
C VAL A 173 6.90 4.20 -8.59
N THR A 174 6.54 4.89 -9.67
CA THR A 174 5.51 5.93 -9.73
C THR A 174 4.95 5.96 -11.15
N TYR A 175 3.80 6.61 -11.33
CA TYR A 175 3.19 6.83 -12.63
C TYR A 175 2.74 8.28 -12.77
N PHE A 176 2.50 8.68 -14.01
CA PHE A 176 2.01 9.99 -14.38
C PHE A 176 0.82 9.80 -15.33
N ASP A 177 -0.26 10.49 -15.04
CA ASP A 177 -1.43 10.58 -15.91
C ASP A 177 -1.45 11.99 -16.49
N VAL A 178 -1.57 12.10 -17.81
CA VAL A 178 -1.51 13.37 -18.54
C VAL A 178 -2.91 13.68 -19.03
N LYS A 179 -3.36 14.91 -18.81
CA LYS A 179 -4.66 15.42 -19.25
C LYS A 179 -4.45 16.80 -19.85
N LEU A 180 -5.40 17.25 -20.67
CA LEU A 180 -5.43 18.65 -21.07
C LEU A 180 -5.81 19.52 -19.87
N GLN A 181 -5.30 20.76 -19.79
CA GLN A 181 -5.62 21.67 -18.69
C GLN A 181 -7.13 21.76 -18.38
N ARG A 182 -7.96 21.82 -19.43
CA ARG A 182 -9.44 21.89 -19.33
C ARG A 182 -10.11 20.62 -18.78
N GLU A 183 -9.37 19.52 -18.66
CA GLU A 183 -9.86 18.21 -18.22
C GLU A 183 -9.24 17.77 -16.89
N LEU A 184 -8.30 18.54 -16.35
CA LEU A 184 -7.50 18.16 -15.19
C LEU A 184 -8.32 17.96 -13.91
N ASP A 185 -9.39 18.74 -13.74
CA ASP A 185 -10.25 18.70 -12.54
C ASP A 185 -11.41 17.70 -12.64
N ARG A 186 -11.43 16.86 -13.68
CA ARG A 186 -12.47 15.84 -13.83
C ARG A 186 -12.27 14.71 -12.82
N PRO A 187 -13.33 14.29 -12.10
CA PRO A 187 -13.22 13.19 -11.13
C PRO A 187 -12.80 11.87 -11.77
N GLU A 188 -13.11 11.67 -13.06
CA GLU A 188 -12.71 10.50 -13.84
C GLU A 188 -11.19 10.25 -13.82
N SER A 189 -10.38 11.32 -13.78
CA SER A 189 -8.92 11.21 -13.71
C SER A 189 -8.49 10.52 -12.42
N LEU A 190 -9.02 10.95 -11.26
CA LEU A 190 -8.73 10.32 -9.97
C LEU A 190 -9.31 8.91 -9.87
N GLU A 191 -10.50 8.66 -10.44
CA GLU A 191 -11.11 7.32 -10.51
C GLU A 191 -10.20 6.35 -11.27
N GLN A 192 -9.64 6.77 -12.41
CA GLN A 192 -8.72 5.98 -13.22
C GLN A 192 -7.40 5.73 -12.48
N MET A 193 -6.80 6.78 -11.93
CA MET A 193 -5.57 6.70 -11.14
C MET A 193 -5.72 5.78 -9.91
N ALA A 194 -6.91 5.74 -9.28
CA ALA A 194 -7.20 4.83 -8.18
C ALA A 194 -7.06 3.36 -8.59
N VAL A 195 -7.48 3.00 -9.81
CA VAL A 195 -7.31 1.63 -10.34
C VAL A 195 -5.82 1.31 -10.46
N TYR A 196 -5.00 2.24 -10.96
CA TYR A 196 -3.56 2.03 -11.11
C TYR A 196 -2.88 1.85 -9.74
N ALA A 197 -3.19 2.71 -8.78
CA ALA A 197 -2.66 2.64 -7.42
C ALA A 197 -3.05 1.32 -6.75
N ARG A 198 -4.30 0.88 -6.91
CA ARG A 198 -4.74 -0.43 -6.42
C ARG A 198 -3.90 -1.55 -7.00
N GLN A 199 -3.72 -1.60 -8.32
CA GLN A 199 -2.92 -2.67 -8.94
C GLN A 199 -1.46 -2.63 -8.49
N ILE A 200 -0.88 -1.45 -8.22
CA ILE A 200 0.44 -1.35 -7.59
C ILE A 200 0.44 -2.02 -6.20
N PHE A 201 -0.53 -1.71 -5.33
CA PHE A 201 -0.62 -2.37 -4.01
C PHE A 201 -0.80 -3.88 -4.11
N VAL A 202 -1.60 -4.36 -5.07
CA VAL A 202 -1.84 -5.79 -5.31
C VAL A 202 -0.55 -6.49 -5.71
N HIS A 203 0.20 -5.93 -6.65
CA HIS A 203 1.40 -6.55 -7.20
C HIS A 203 2.68 -6.27 -6.40
N GLN A 204 2.65 -5.33 -5.46
CA GLN A 204 3.75 -4.96 -4.59
C GLN A 204 3.30 -5.05 -3.11
N PRO A 205 3.30 -6.26 -2.53
CA PRO A 205 2.77 -6.50 -1.18
C PRO A 205 3.53 -5.78 -0.06
N ASN A 206 4.76 -5.32 -0.32
CA ASN A 206 5.53 -4.48 0.60
C ASN A 206 5.31 -2.97 0.37
N ARG A 207 4.21 -2.56 -0.28
CA ARG A 207 3.90 -1.16 -0.57
C ARG A 207 3.01 -0.52 0.51
N TRP A 208 3.53 0.50 1.18
CA TRP A 208 2.81 1.30 2.17
C TRP A 208 1.98 2.41 1.54
N PHE A 209 2.56 3.13 0.57
CA PHE A 209 1.87 4.19 -0.16
C PHE A 209 2.31 4.24 -1.62
N VAL A 210 1.49 4.89 -2.45
CA VAL A 210 1.78 5.21 -3.85
C VAL A 210 1.62 6.72 -4.03
N ARG A 211 2.67 7.39 -4.47
CA ARG A 211 2.61 8.77 -4.94
C ARG A 211 2.74 8.79 -6.45
N CYS A 212 1.98 9.64 -7.11
CA CYS A 212 1.92 9.82 -8.56
C CYS A 212 1.58 11.28 -8.88
N LEU A 213 1.72 11.67 -10.14
CA LEU A 213 1.35 13.02 -10.58
C LEU A 213 0.26 12.96 -11.63
N LEU A 214 -0.69 13.89 -11.50
CA LEU A 214 -1.62 14.25 -12.56
C LEU A 214 -1.07 15.51 -13.23
N LEU A 215 -0.83 15.45 -14.54
CA LEU A 215 -0.11 16.47 -15.31
C LEU A 215 -0.99 17.07 -16.40
N SER A 216 -0.74 18.33 -16.71
CA SER A 216 -1.25 19.02 -17.89
C SER A 216 -0.20 19.95 -18.47
N ASP A 217 -0.50 20.57 -19.59
CA ASP A 217 0.34 21.55 -20.27
C ASP A 217 0.68 22.81 -19.46
N ARG A 218 0.07 22.98 -18.29
CA ARG A 218 0.35 24.07 -17.36
C ARG A 218 0.48 23.60 -15.93
N ASP A 219 -0.39 22.73 -15.44
CA ASP A 219 -0.46 22.39 -14.02
C ASP A 219 -0.07 20.95 -13.69
N VAL A 220 0.43 20.76 -12.46
CA VAL A 220 0.64 19.46 -11.81
C VAL A 220 -0.15 19.37 -10.51
N GLN A 221 -0.64 18.17 -10.20
CA GLN A 221 -1.14 17.79 -8.88
C GLN A 221 -0.41 16.55 -8.36
N LEU A 222 0.06 16.62 -7.12
CA LEU A 222 0.54 15.45 -6.39
C LEU A 222 -0.66 14.67 -5.86
N VAL A 223 -0.70 13.38 -6.20
CA VAL A 223 -1.72 12.43 -5.74
C VAL A 223 -1.04 11.39 -4.86
N HIS A 224 -1.57 11.20 -3.65
CA HIS A 224 -1.06 10.27 -2.64
C HIS A 224 -2.14 9.27 -2.24
N TRP A 225 -1.82 8.00 -2.41
CA TRP A 225 -2.66 6.87 -2.03
C TRP A 225 -1.98 6.10 -0.91
N ASP A 226 -2.69 5.86 0.19
CA ASP A 226 -2.22 5.02 1.28
C ASP A 226 -3.39 4.33 1.99
N ARG A 227 -3.14 3.78 3.19
CA ARG A 227 -4.16 3.03 3.93
C ARG A 227 -5.18 3.90 4.67
N ALA A 228 -5.02 5.22 4.66
CA ALA A 228 -6.00 6.24 5.06
C ALA A 228 -6.78 6.81 3.85
N GLY A 229 -6.52 6.33 2.62
CA GLY A 229 -7.27 6.69 1.42
C GLY A 229 -6.50 7.62 0.50
N LEU A 230 -7.20 8.61 -0.07
CA LEU A 230 -6.66 9.61 -1.00
C LEU A 230 -6.28 10.91 -0.28
N GLN A 231 -5.13 11.48 -0.64
CA GLN A 231 -4.75 12.87 -0.38
C GLN A 231 -4.21 13.49 -1.67
N THR A 232 -4.66 14.70 -1.98
CA THR A 232 -4.23 15.46 -3.18
C THR A 232 -3.72 16.84 -2.78
N SER A 233 -2.70 17.35 -3.47
CA SER A 233 -2.35 18.77 -3.36
C SER A 233 -3.33 19.65 -4.14
N GLU A 234 -3.23 20.97 -4.02
CA GLU A 234 -3.75 21.87 -5.05
C GLU A 234 -3.00 21.68 -6.38
N PHE A 235 -3.46 22.38 -7.42
CA PHE A 235 -2.81 22.43 -8.73
C PHE A 235 -1.77 23.56 -8.75
N TYR A 236 -0.63 23.33 -9.38
CA TYR A 236 0.43 24.34 -9.50
C TYR A 236 1.02 24.40 -10.88
N ASN A 237 1.33 25.61 -11.31
CA ASN A 237 1.92 25.86 -12.61
C ASN A 237 3.35 25.30 -12.68
N ILE A 238 3.57 24.29 -13.52
CA ILE A 238 4.87 23.61 -13.68
C ILE A 238 5.97 24.54 -14.22
N HIS A 239 5.58 25.64 -14.86
CA HIS A 239 6.48 26.60 -15.48
C HIS A 239 7.00 27.64 -14.49
N GLU A 240 6.10 28.16 -13.66
CA GLU A 240 6.42 29.14 -12.62
C GLU A 240 7.10 28.45 -11.43
N GLU A 241 6.59 27.29 -11.04
CA GLU A 241 7.09 26.51 -9.90
C GLU A 241 8.01 25.35 -10.35
N TYR A 242 8.82 25.61 -11.37
CA TYR A 242 9.76 24.65 -11.94
C TYR A 242 10.68 23.96 -10.91
N PRO A 243 11.16 24.60 -9.82
CA PRO A 243 11.99 23.90 -8.84
C PRO A 243 11.21 22.82 -8.09
N CYS A 244 9.94 23.08 -7.77
CA CYS A 244 9.08 22.09 -7.13
C CYS A 244 8.71 20.97 -8.10
N PHE A 245 8.42 21.29 -9.36
CA PHE A 245 8.14 20.28 -10.37
C PHE A 245 9.30 19.30 -10.54
N VAL A 246 10.54 19.82 -10.65
CA VAL A 246 11.75 19.00 -10.69
C VAL A 246 11.92 18.20 -9.40
N GLY A 247 11.74 18.82 -8.24
CA GLY A 247 11.81 18.16 -6.93
C GLY A 247 10.84 16.98 -6.82
N LEU A 248 9.59 17.15 -7.23
CA LEU A 248 8.57 16.09 -7.25
C LEU A 248 9.03 14.90 -8.12
N LEU A 249 9.47 15.15 -9.36
CA LEU A 249 9.90 14.10 -10.27
C LEU A 249 11.08 13.30 -9.71
N VAL A 250 12.07 13.99 -9.13
CA VAL A 250 13.27 13.36 -8.57
C VAL A 250 12.94 12.59 -7.29
N SER A 251 12.18 13.18 -6.37
CA SER A 251 11.82 12.51 -5.11
C SER A 251 10.92 11.30 -5.32
N LEU A 252 9.92 11.38 -6.20
CA LEU A 252 9.06 10.22 -6.50
C LEU A 252 9.80 9.12 -7.26
N SER A 253 10.90 9.46 -7.94
CA SER A 253 11.75 8.51 -8.68
C SER A 253 12.99 8.08 -7.90
N ASN A 254 13.12 8.48 -6.63
CA ASN A 254 14.38 8.45 -5.90
C ASN A 254 15.06 7.06 -5.90
N THR A 255 16.39 7.08 -6.01
CA THR A 255 17.30 5.93 -6.00
C THR A 255 18.11 5.84 -4.71
N GLU A 256 18.23 6.95 -3.97
CA GLU A 256 19.04 7.06 -2.76
C GLU A 256 18.22 6.93 -1.46
N GLY A 257 18.89 6.51 -0.40
CA GLY A 257 18.32 6.43 0.94
C GLY A 257 17.36 5.26 1.12
N GLU A 258 16.48 5.39 2.11
CA GLU A 258 15.51 4.35 2.47
C GLU A 258 14.42 4.22 1.40
N GLN A 259 14.11 3.00 0.97
CA GLN A 259 13.04 2.75 -0.01
C GLN A 259 11.64 3.18 0.49
N LYS A 260 11.53 3.47 1.80
CA LYS A 260 10.36 4.08 2.42
C LYS A 260 9.98 5.42 1.80
N ASN A 261 10.93 6.17 1.24
CA ASN A 261 10.67 7.45 0.56
C ASN A 261 9.76 7.29 -0.67
N ILE A 262 9.84 6.14 -1.35
CA ILE A 262 8.95 5.77 -2.46
C ILE A 262 7.82 4.83 -2.02
N GLY A 263 7.65 4.64 -0.71
CA GLY A 263 6.55 3.90 -0.11
C GLY A 263 6.74 2.40 -0.02
N LEU A 264 7.98 1.90 -0.01
CA LEU A 264 8.29 0.48 0.15
C LEU A 264 8.80 0.15 1.56
N ASP A 265 8.30 -0.95 2.12
CA ASP A 265 8.87 -1.60 3.30
C ASP A 265 10.15 -2.33 2.90
N ASP A 266 11.29 -1.83 3.39
CA ASP A 266 12.60 -2.37 3.11
C ASP A 266 12.95 -3.61 3.94
N SER A 267 12.11 -3.98 4.91
CA SER A 267 12.29 -5.25 5.63
C SER A 267 12.00 -6.48 4.79
N ILE A 268 11.21 -6.35 3.73
CA ILE A 268 10.91 -7.45 2.81
C ILE A 268 11.70 -7.23 1.52
N GLN A 269 12.60 -8.16 1.22
CA GLN A 269 13.44 -8.09 0.02
C GLN A 269 13.36 -9.40 -0.75
N TRP A 270 13.50 -9.32 -2.07
CA TRP A 270 13.50 -10.50 -2.93
C TRP A 270 14.86 -10.73 -3.56
N THR A 271 15.13 -11.99 -3.86
CA THR A 271 16.17 -12.40 -4.78
C THR A 271 15.57 -12.65 -6.16
N HIS A 272 16.39 -12.49 -7.18
CA HIS A 272 15.96 -12.52 -8.57
C HIS A 272 16.75 -13.53 -9.39
N ASP A 273 16.09 -14.08 -10.40
CA ASP A 273 16.81 -14.80 -11.46
C ASP A 273 17.48 -13.84 -12.46
N SER A 274 18.14 -14.40 -13.47
CA SER A 274 18.81 -13.65 -14.54
C SER A 274 17.86 -12.78 -15.37
N ALA A 275 16.56 -13.08 -15.39
CA ALA A 275 15.52 -12.28 -16.06
C ALA A 275 14.94 -11.18 -15.15
N GLY A 276 15.41 -11.06 -13.90
CA GLY A 276 14.90 -10.10 -12.93
C GLY A 276 13.55 -10.49 -12.33
N ARG A 277 13.13 -11.76 -12.43
CA ARG A 277 11.89 -12.25 -11.81
C ARG A 277 12.19 -12.64 -10.36
N LYS A 278 11.27 -12.31 -9.44
CA LYS A 278 11.37 -12.72 -8.04
C LYS A 278 11.35 -14.25 -7.95
N VAL A 279 12.28 -14.84 -7.20
CA VAL A 279 12.37 -16.31 -7.01
C VAL A 279 12.35 -16.73 -5.55
N ALA A 280 12.90 -15.93 -4.64
CA ALA A 280 12.77 -16.11 -3.20
C ALA A 280 12.73 -14.74 -2.52
N GLY A 281 12.53 -14.71 -1.20
CA GLY A 281 12.62 -13.47 -0.45
C GLY A 281 12.92 -13.69 1.02
N THR A 282 13.26 -12.60 1.69
CA THR A 282 13.57 -12.56 3.11
C THR A 282 12.80 -11.44 3.79
N MET A 283 12.58 -11.63 5.08
CA MET A 283 11.99 -10.65 5.97
C MET A 283 12.94 -10.38 7.13
N THR A 284 13.34 -9.13 7.33
CA THR A 284 14.33 -8.75 8.33
C THR A 284 13.81 -7.68 9.29
N ASP A 285 14.16 -7.77 10.57
CA ASP A 285 14.04 -6.62 11.46
C ASP A 285 15.42 -6.18 11.96
N ALA A 286 16.01 -5.24 11.23
CA ALA A 286 17.33 -4.67 11.53
C ALA A 286 17.38 -3.93 12.88
N SER A 287 16.23 -3.60 13.50
CA SER A 287 16.16 -2.79 14.72
C SER A 287 16.29 -3.59 16.03
N SER A 288 16.56 -4.89 15.98
CA SER A 288 16.78 -5.73 17.16
C SER A 288 18.25 -6.12 17.26
N GLU A 289 18.83 -6.10 18.47
CA GLU A 289 20.24 -6.42 18.76
C GLU A 289 20.71 -7.81 18.27
N LYS A 290 19.79 -8.66 17.77
CA LYS A 290 20.07 -9.99 17.21
C LYS A 290 19.44 -10.23 15.83
N GLY A 291 18.98 -9.18 15.15
CA GLY A 291 18.38 -9.17 13.82
C GLY A 291 17.57 -10.43 13.46
N LYS A 292 16.27 -10.46 13.79
CA LYS A 292 15.41 -11.55 13.31
C LYS A 292 15.36 -11.55 11.78
N VAL A 293 15.72 -12.68 11.18
CA VAL A 293 15.67 -12.92 9.74
C VAL A 293 14.83 -14.15 9.47
N PHE A 294 13.84 -13.99 8.62
CA PHE A 294 13.01 -15.09 8.13
C PHE A 294 13.17 -15.24 6.63
N ASP A 295 13.19 -16.48 6.16
CA ASP A 295 13.07 -16.80 4.74
C ASP A 295 11.59 -16.93 4.38
N LEU A 296 11.15 -16.28 3.30
CA LEU A 296 9.78 -16.48 2.82
C LEU A 296 9.67 -17.90 2.25
N ILE A 297 8.61 -18.62 2.62
CA ILE A 297 8.33 -19.96 2.08
C ILE A 297 7.91 -19.87 0.61
N ASP A 298 7.14 -18.84 0.26
CA ASP A 298 6.82 -18.46 -1.12
C ASP A 298 7.16 -16.97 -1.32
N LYS A 299 7.54 -16.59 -2.54
CA LYS A 299 7.81 -15.18 -2.88
C LYS A 299 6.56 -14.29 -2.76
N ASN A 300 5.37 -14.88 -2.84
CA ASN A 300 4.09 -14.21 -2.71
C ASN A 300 3.51 -14.40 -1.29
N PRO A 301 2.70 -13.45 -0.81
CA PRO A 301 1.91 -13.65 0.40
C PRO A 301 1.01 -14.87 0.29
N VAL A 302 0.74 -15.50 1.43
CA VAL A 302 -0.27 -16.56 1.56
C VAL A 302 -1.66 -15.98 1.33
N SER A 303 -1.90 -14.78 1.86
CA SER A 303 -3.11 -14.01 1.63
C SER A 303 -2.83 -12.51 1.68
N GLN A 304 -3.62 -11.73 0.93
CA GLN A 304 -3.46 -10.29 0.85
C GLN A 304 -4.82 -9.60 0.67
N SER A 305 -5.01 -8.50 1.38
CA SER A 305 -6.13 -7.57 1.14
C SER A 305 -5.82 -6.65 -0.04
N HIS A 306 -6.73 -6.60 -1.02
CA HIS A 306 -6.56 -5.82 -2.25
C HIS A 306 -7.20 -4.42 -2.21
N HIS A 307 -7.64 -3.95 -1.04
CA HIS A 307 -8.22 -2.63 -0.87
C HIS A 307 -7.12 -1.59 -0.61
N ILE A 308 -7.31 -0.36 -1.11
CA ILE A 308 -6.42 0.76 -0.82
C ILE A 308 -6.58 1.16 0.65
N HIS A 309 -7.78 1.58 1.05
CA HIS A 309 -8.09 2.02 2.41
C HIS A 309 -8.44 0.83 3.34
N GLY A 310 -7.99 0.90 4.60
CA GLY A 310 -8.33 -0.09 5.62
C GLY A 310 -7.11 -0.75 6.27
N ASN A 311 -7.29 -1.97 6.77
CA ASN A 311 -6.23 -2.68 7.49
C ASN A 311 -5.16 -3.26 6.57
N ALA A 312 -5.49 -3.46 5.29
CA ALA A 312 -4.56 -3.94 4.28
C ALA A 312 -3.71 -5.14 4.73
N THR A 313 -4.35 -6.13 5.37
CA THR A 313 -3.66 -7.27 5.94
C THR A 313 -2.94 -8.07 4.86
N VAL A 314 -1.66 -8.35 5.08
CA VAL A 314 -0.81 -9.21 4.26
C VAL A 314 -0.25 -10.31 5.16
N SER A 315 -0.45 -11.55 4.74
CA SER A 315 -0.05 -12.73 5.52
C SER A 315 1.04 -13.51 4.80
N TRP A 316 2.08 -13.89 5.52
CA TRP A 316 3.23 -14.60 4.99
C TRP A 316 3.46 -15.90 5.74
N ALA A 317 3.90 -16.92 5.00
CA ALA A 317 4.47 -18.13 5.54
C ALA A 317 5.99 -17.96 5.49
N VAL A 318 6.67 -18.14 6.62
CA VAL A 318 8.12 -17.90 6.70
C VAL A 318 8.81 -19.01 7.46
N ARG A 319 10.12 -19.15 7.24
CA ARG A 319 11.00 -20.03 7.99
C ARG A 319 11.96 -19.19 8.84
N ASP A 320 11.99 -19.41 10.15
CA ASP A 320 12.96 -18.77 11.04
C ASP A 320 14.34 -19.40 10.79
N ARG A 321 15.34 -18.56 10.47
CA ARG A 321 16.73 -19.03 10.25
C ARG A 321 17.42 -19.45 11.54
N LYS A 322 16.93 -18.99 12.69
CA LYS A 322 17.50 -19.29 14.01
C LYS A 322 16.35 -19.68 14.95
N PRO A 323 15.66 -20.80 14.69
CA PRO A 323 14.51 -21.21 15.49
C PRO A 323 14.99 -21.53 16.91
N LYS A 324 14.26 -21.04 17.92
CA LYS A 324 14.52 -21.42 19.32
C LYS A 324 14.18 -22.89 19.59
N VAL A 325 13.21 -23.42 18.85
CA VAL A 325 12.75 -24.82 18.94
C VAL A 325 12.86 -25.41 17.53
N PRO A 326 13.67 -26.47 17.31
CA PRO A 326 13.90 -27.04 15.97
C PRO A 326 12.63 -27.50 15.24
N THR A 327 11.58 -27.87 15.97
CA THR A 327 10.29 -28.31 15.39
C THR A 327 9.38 -27.15 14.98
N GLN A 328 9.72 -25.92 15.36
CA GLN A 328 8.95 -24.70 15.07
C GLN A 328 9.73 -23.80 14.12
N THR A 329 10.14 -24.37 12.98
CA THR A 329 10.89 -23.66 11.94
C THR A 329 9.99 -22.79 11.09
N GLU A 330 8.74 -23.21 10.83
CA GLU A 330 7.79 -22.46 10.02
C GLU A 330 6.83 -21.65 10.90
N LEU A 331 6.67 -20.38 10.53
CA LEU A 331 5.91 -19.38 11.26
C LEU A 331 4.99 -18.64 10.30
N PHE A 332 3.95 -18.04 10.88
CA PHE A 332 3.03 -17.17 10.17
C PHE A 332 3.31 -15.72 10.54
N VAL A 333 3.44 -14.85 9.54
CA VAL A 333 3.61 -13.41 9.76
C VAL A 333 2.40 -12.67 9.25
N LYS A 334 1.82 -11.83 10.10
CA LYS A 334 0.75 -10.91 9.77
C LYS A 334 1.28 -9.48 9.78
N ASP A 335 1.21 -8.84 8.63
CA ASP A 335 1.44 -7.41 8.45
C ASP A 335 0.09 -6.71 8.30
N SER A 336 -0.16 -5.67 9.09
CA SER A 336 -1.44 -4.95 9.02
C SER A 336 -1.37 -3.52 9.54
N TRP A 337 -2.27 -2.70 9.02
CA TRP A 337 -2.55 -1.35 9.46
C TRP A 337 -3.72 -1.35 10.44
N SER A 338 -3.62 -0.58 11.51
CA SER A 338 -4.69 -0.38 12.48
C SER A 338 -4.88 1.10 12.76
N SER A 339 -6.10 1.51 13.10
CA SER A 339 -6.35 2.90 13.51
C SER A 339 -5.53 3.22 14.76
N ALA A 340 -4.85 4.35 14.76
CA ALA A 340 -4.14 4.84 15.94
C ALA A 340 -5.11 5.00 17.12
N GLY A 341 -4.64 4.69 18.32
CA GLY A 341 -5.43 4.76 19.56
C GLY A 341 -6.26 3.51 19.89
N ARG A 342 -6.33 2.50 19.02
CA ARG A 342 -6.88 1.19 19.39
C ARG A 342 -5.88 0.40 20.21
N THR A 343 -6.37 -0.49 21.09
CA THR A 343 -5.54 -1.50 21.73
C THR A 343 -4.83 -2.31 20.66
N GLU A 344 -3.50 -2.37 20.76
CA GLU A 344 -2.69 -3.09 19.78
C GLU A 344 -2.96 -4.59 19.88
N GLU A 345 -3.16 -5.23 18.73
CA GLU A 345 -3.54 -6.65 18.67
C GLU A 345 -2.52 -7.56 19.35
N TRP A 346 -1.24 -7.23 19.26
CA TRP A 346 -0.18 -8.00 19.92
C TRP A 346 -0.37 -8.05 21.44
N LYS A 347 -0.95 -7.01 22.07
CA LYS A 347 -1.24 -6.99 23.52
C LYS A 347 -2.40 -7.93 23.88
N LEU A 348 -3.34 -8.12 22.96
CA LEU A 348 -4.43 -9.08 23.14
C LEU A 348 -3.89 -10.51 23.01
N LEU A 349 -3.05 -10.77 22.01
CA LEU A 349 -2.41 -12.06 21.82
C LEU A 349 -1.42 -12.40 22.95
N ALA A 350 -0.70 -11.42 23.49
CA ALA A 350 0.17 -11.62 24.65
C ALA A 350 -0.63 -12.09 25.88
N ARG A 351 -1.77 -11.44 26.17
CA ARG A 351 -2.68 -11.87 27.24
C ARG A 351 -3.24 -13.27 27.01
N ALA A 352 -3.62 -13.59 25.78
CA ALA A 352 -4.10 -14.92 25.43
C ALA A 352 -2.99 -16.00 25.58
N ASN A 353 -1.76 -15.67 25.22
CA ASN A 353 -0.59 -16.53 25.45
C ASN A 353 -0.38 -16.80 26.95
N ASP A 354 -0.38 -15.75 27.77
CA ASP A 354 -0.15 -15.85 29.22
C ASP A 354 -1.24 -16.66 29.93
N ALA A 355 -2.50 -16.44 29.54
CA ALA A 355 -3.65 -17.20 30.01
C ALA A 355 -3.77 -18.60 29.38
N LYS A 356 -2.85 -18.97 28.47
CA LYS A 356 -2.80 -20.26 27.76
C LYS A 356 -4.14 -20.63 27.11
N ILE A 357 -4.82 -19.64 26.53
CA ILE A 357 -6.14 -19.84 25.94
C ILE A 357 -6.02 -20.84 24.78
N LYS A 358 -6.72 -21.97 24.89
CA LYS A 358 -6.80 -22.94 23.79
C LYS A 358 -7.63 -22.36 22.63
N GLY A 359 -7.23 -22.66 21.41
CA GLY A 359 -7.87 -22.16 20.20
C GLY A 359 -7.14 -20.95 19.61
N VAL A 360 -6.74 -19.98 20.43
CA VAL A 360 -6.16 -18.71 19.94
C VAL A 360 -4.75 -18.95 19.38
N CYS A 361 -4.41 -18.24 18.30
CA CYS A 361 -3.07 -18.30 17.73
C CYS A 361 -2.02 -17.80 18.73
N LYS A 362 -0.93 -18.55 18.87
CA LYS A 362 0.15 -18.23 19.77
C LYS A 362 1.12 -17.26 19.11
N MET A 363 1.16 -16.05 19.64
CA MET A 363 2.13 -15.05 19.21
C MET A 363 3.54 -15.44 19.69
N ILE A 364 4.51 -15.35 18.80
CA ILE A 364 5.92 -15.68 19.07
C ILE A 364 6.77 -14.42 19.18
N TRP A 365 6.45 -13.41 18.36
CA TRP A 365 7.16 -12.15 18.32
C TRP A 365 6.28 -11.09 17.65
N HIS A 366 6.54 -9.82 17.90
CA HIS A 366 5.88 -8.73 17.22
C HIS A 366 6.84 -7.53 17.07
N LYS A 367 6.54 -6.68 16.10
CA LYS A 367 7.08 -5.33 15.99
C LYS A 367 5.93 -4.37 15.80
N ASP A 368 5.78 -3.50 16.77
CA ASP A 368 4.81 -2.42 16.72
C ASP A 368 5.39 -1.20 16.01
N ARG A 369 4.50 -0.35 15.50
CA ARG A 369 4.78 0.98 14.92
C ARG A 369 5.95 1.00 13.94
N ARG A 370 5.95 0.07 12.99
CA ARG A 370 6.96 0.02 11.92
C ARG A 370 6.85 1.23 10.97
N ALA A 371 5.65 1.73 10.78
CA ALA A 371 5.35 2.94 10.03
C ALA A 371 4.03 3.56 10.52
N GLU A 372 3.88 4.86 10.36
CA GLU A 372 2.63 5.57 10.63
C GLU A 372 2.26 6.47 9.45
N ILE A 373 0.96 6.56 9.13
CA ILE A 373 0.50 7.37 8.00
C ILE A 373 0.84 8.85 8.17
N SER A 374 0.81 9.35 9.40
CA SER A 374 1.23 10.71 9.76
C SER A 374 2.67 11.04 9.37
N GLN A 375 3.53 10.04 9.12
CA GLN A 375 4.89 10.25 8.62
C GLN A 375 4.92 10.53 7.11
N PHE A 376 3.86 10.15 6.39
CA PHE A 376 3.78 10.22 4.93
C PHE A 376 2.84 11.30 4.42
N ARG A 377 1.87 11.70 5.24
CA ARG A 377 0.88 12.73 4.90
C ARG A 377 1.23 14.09 5.47
N ASP A 378 0.60 15.11 4.91
CA ASP A 378 0.50 16.43 5.52
C ASP A 378 -0.82 16.59 6.29
N GLY A 379 -0.81 17.48 7.28
CA GLY A 379 -1.98 17.85 8.08
C GLY A 379 -2.48 16.76 9.05
N ASN A 380 -3.66 17.01 9.63
CA ASN A 380 -4.31 16.13 10.63
C ASN A 380 -5.75 15.73 10.23
N GLN A 381 -6.18 16.05 9.01
CA GLN A 381 -7.53 15.82 8.50
C GLN A 381 -7.74 14.38 8.01
N PHE A 382 -7.23 13.40 8.74
CA PHE A 382 -7.41 11.98 8.45
C PHE A 382 -7.28 11.15 9.73
N PHE A 383 -7.84 9.95 9.71
CA PHE A 383 -7.63 8.98 10.78
C PHE A 383 -6.27 8.32 10.63
N ASN A 384 -5.32 8.67 11.51
CA ASN A 384 -3.99 8.09 11.49
C ASN A 384 -4.07 6.55 11.66
N ARG A 385 -3.17 5.85 10.97
CA ARG A 385 -3.03 4.40 11.06
C ARG A 385 -1.59 4.02 11.28
N VAL A 386 -1.40 2.95 12.03
CA VAL A 386 -0.12 2.40 12.45
C VAL A 386 0.06 1.03 11.81
N PHE A 387 1.21 0.82 11.18
CA PHE A 387 1.61 -0.46 10.61
C PHE A 387 2.34 -1.31 11.65
N SER A 388 1.92 -2.55 11.79
CA SER A 388 2.49 -3.52 12.73
C SER A 388 2.72 -4.87 12.06
N ARG A 389 3.69 -5.61 12.62
CA ARG A 389 4.02 -6.98 12.22
C ARG A 389 3.89 -7.90 13.42
N ILE A 390 3.15 -8.99 13.27
CA ILE A 390 2.98 -10.01 14.29
C ILE A 390 3.42 -11.36 13.72
N VAL A 391 4.28 -12.07 14.43
CA VAL A 391 4.78 -13.40 14.08
C VAL A 391 4.15 -14.40 15.04
N MET A 392 3.53 -15.44 14.48
CA MET A 392 2.73 -16.43 15.19
C MET A 392 3.17 -17.83 14.79
N GLU A 393 2.77 -18.82 15.58
CA GLU A 393 2.84 -20.22 15.17
C GLU A 393 2.09 -20.44 13.86
N MET A 394 2.63 -21.30 13.01
CA MET A 394 1.97 -21.71 11.78
C MET A 394 0.88 -22.74 12.10
N TYR A 395 -0.34 -22.46 11.63
CA TYR A 395 -1.47 -23.37 11.73
C TYR A 395 -1.79 -23.93 10.34
N GLY A 396 -2.41 -25.11 10.26
CA GLY A 396 -2.73 -25.75 8.97
C GLY A 396 -3.83 -25.01 8.19
N LYS A 397 -4.30 -25.61 7.10
CA LYS A 397 -5.01 -24.97 5.98
C LYS A 397 -6.12 -23.96 6.34
N GLU A 398 -6.33 -22.99 5.44
CA GLU A 398 -7.48 -22.08 5.45
C GLU A 398 -8.79 -22.87 5.42
N ILE A 399 -9.81 -22.34 6.10
CA ILE A 399 -11.13 -22.97 6.21
C ILE A 399 -11.73 -23.31 4.84
N HIS A 400 -11.60 -22.41 3.86
CA HIS A 400 -12.17 -22.62 2.52
C HIS A 400 -11.41 -23.67 1.69
N ARG A 401 -10.26 -24.16 2.17
CA ARG A 401 -9.53 -25.29 1.58
C ARG A 401 -9.83 -26.62 2.28
N PHE A 402 -10.73 -26.63 3.26
CA PHE A 402 -11.19 -27.87 3.87
C PHE A 402 -11.95 -28.70 2.85
N THR A 403 -11.63 -29.98 2.79
CA THR A 403 -12.20 -30.92 1.83
C THR A 403 -13.30 -31.78 2.46
N SER A 404 -13.61 -31.58 3.74
CA SER A 404 -14.68 -32.31 4.43
C SER A 404 -15.44 -31.45 5.44
N ALA A 405 -16.73 -31.75 5.61
CA ALA A 405 -17.58 -31.13 6.63
C ALA A 405 -17.02 -31.34 8.05
N VAL A 406 -16.39 -32.50 8.31
CA VAL A 406 -15.79 -32.81 9.61
C VAL A 406 -14.65 -31.84 9.95
N GLN A 407 -13.77 -31.54 9.00
CA GLN A 407 -12.69 -30.57 9.21
C GLN A 407 -13.26 -29.19 9.54
N PHE A 408 -14.26 -28.76 8.76
CA PHE A 408 -14.93 -27.49 8.96
C PHE A 408 -15.65 -27.39 10.32
N LEU A 409 -16.43 -28.41 10.70
CA LEU A 409 -17.17 -28.44 11.97
C LEU A 409 -16.25 -28.55 13.17
N ALA A 410 -15.17 -29.33 13.08
CA ALA A 410 -14.14 -29.38 14.12
C ALA A 410 -13.50 -28.00 14.30
N ALA A 411 -13.17 -27.34 13.18
CA ALA A 411 -12.63 -26.00 13.24
C ALA A 411 -13.61 -24.99 13.86
N LEU A 412 -14.89 -25.07 13.50
CA LEU A 412 -15.93 -24.22 14.07
C LEU A 412 -16.14 -24.44 15.56
N ARG A 413 -16.19 -25.71 16.00
CA ARG A 413 -16.31 -26.07 17.41
C ARG A 413 -15.19 -25.44 18.23
N ASP A 414 -13.94 -25.62 17.81
CA ASP A 414 -12.80 -25.16 18.60
C ASP A 414 -12.73 -23.62 18.61
N ALA A 415 -13.21 -22.97 17.55
CA ALA A 415 -13.30 -21.52 17.49
C ALA A 415 -14.24 -20.94 18.54
N VAL A 416 -15.42 -21.58 18.66
CA VAL A 416 -16.40 -21.23 19.67
C VAL A 416 -15.84 -21.50 21.06
N ALA A 417 -15.16 -22.63 21.25
CA ALA A 417 -14.52 -22.97 22.52
C ALA A 417 -13.46 -21.93 22.93
N GLY A 418 -12.59 -21.53 22.01
CA GLY A 418 -11.58 -20.51 22.25
C GLY A 418 -12.20 -19.15 22.59
N ARG A 419 -13.25 -18.75 21.86
CA ARG A 419 -13.95 -17.49 22.13
C ARG A 419 -14.65 -17.49 23.49
N CYS A 420 -15.25 -18.61 23.89
CA CYS A 420 -15.87 -18.75 25.21
C CYS A 420 -14.82 -18.70 26.32
N HIS A 421 -13.66 -19.33 26.14
CA HIS A 421 -12.56 -19.29 27.10
C HIS A 421 -12.01 -17.87 27.27
N ASP A 422 -11.74 -17.17 26.16
CA ASP A 422 -11.35 -15.75 26.16
C ASP A 422 -12.35 -14.89 26.95
N PHE A 423 -13.65 -15.03 26.64
CA PHE A 423 -14.70 -14.24 27.27
C PHE A 423 -14.83 -14.48 28.78
N VAL A 424 -14.59 -15.71 29.24
CA VAL A 424 -14.56 -16.05 30.67
C VAL A 424 -13.34 -15.39 31.34
N THR A 425 -12.18 -15.36 30.69
CA THR A 425 -10.98 -14.69 31.22
C THR A 425 -11.03 -13.16 31.17
N GLU A 426 -11.71 -12.57 30.17
CA GLU A 426 -12.00 -11.12 30.09
C GLU A 426 -12.94 -10.66 31.22
N ARG A 427 -13.87 -11.50 31.69
CA ARG A 427 -14.74 -11.13 32.83
C ARG A 427 -14.01 -11.13 34.18
N THR A 428 -12.86 -11.78 34.28
CA THR A 428 -12.00 -11.77 35.47
C THR A 428 -10.95 -10.66 35.46
N THR A 429 -10.78 -9.95 34.34
CA THR A 429 -9.82 -8.84 34.21
C THR A 429 -10.45 -7.71 33.37
N ASP A 430 -10.76 -6.58 34.03
CA ASP A 430 -11.58 -5.50 33.46
C ASP A 430 -11.24 -5.06 32.02
N GLN A 431 -12.32 -4.93 31.24
CA GLN A 431 -12.58 -4.10 30.06
C GLN A 431 -11.91 -4.35 28.67
N GLN A 432 -12.84 -4.45 27.70
CA GLN A 432 -12.83 -4.11 26.26
C GLN A 432 -12.64 -5.22 25.21
N SER A 433 -13.61 -5.23 24.28
CA SER A 433 -13.96 -6.26 23.31
C SER A 433 -13.11 -6.30 22.04
N ILE A 434 -12.80 -7.53 21.58
CA ILE A 434 -12.16 -7.87 20.30
C ILE A 434 -13.18 -7.96 19.15
N SER A 435 -12.81 -7.50 17.93
CA SER A 435 -13.67 -7.52 16.73
C SER A 435 -13.50 -8.79 15.87
N PRO A 436 -14.52 -9.27 15.12
CA PRO A 436 -14.65 -10.67 14.70
C PRO A 436 -14.12 -11.07 13.30
N TRP A 437 -13.32 -10.27 12.59
CA TRP A 437 -13.20 -10.44 11.13
C TRP A 437 -11.77 -10.55 10.57
N GLU A 438 -11.13 -11.71 10.68
CA GLU A 438 -9.88 -12.00 9.96
C GLU A 438 -9.70 -13.47 9.55
N PRO A 439 -8.80 -13.78 8.56
CA PRO A 439 -8.62 -15.12 8.00
C PRO A 439 -8.01 -16.13 8.98
N LEU A 440 -8.39 -17.39 8.84
CA LEU A 440 -8.34 -18.41 9.88
C LEU A 440 -7.59 -19.66 9.40
N TRP A 441 -6.70 -20.18 10.24
CA TRP A 441 -5.86 -21.34 9.95
C TRP A 441 -6.04 -22.39 11.08
N TYR A 442 -6.14 -23.68 10.72
CA TYR A 442 -6.45 -24.80 11.62
C TYR A 442 -5.41 -25.92 11.57
N ARG A 443 -5.06 -26.50 12.73
CA ARG A 443 -4.21 -27.69 12.81
C ARG A 443 -4.99 -28.98 12.50
N HIS A 444 -4.67 -29.66 11.39
CA HIS A 444 -5.07 -31.06 11.18
C HIS A 444 -3.92 -31.99 11.65
N PRO A 445 -4.17 -33.05 12.44
CA PRO A 445 -3.13 -34.04 12.74
C PRO A 445 -2.95 -34.95 11.52
N ALA A 446 -1.72 -35.10 11.02
CA ALA A 446 -1.35 -36.29 10.27
C ALA A 446 -1.21 -37.45 11.28
N GLN A 447 -1.57 -38.64 10.82
CA GLN A 447 -1.78 -39.88 11.57
C GLN A 447 -0.69 -40.21 12.59
N GLY A 448 -1.10 -40.67 13.78
CA GLY A 448 -0.22 -41.26 14.78
C GLY A 448 -0.66 -41.02 16.22
N HIS A 449 -1.45 -41.95 16.74
CA HIS A 449 -1.79 -42.16 18.15
C HIS A 449 -2.74 -41.18 18.85
N ILE A 450 -3.82 -41.79 19.33
CA ILE A 450 -4.93 -41.25 20.12
C ILE A 450 -4.38 -40.63 21.42
N LYS A 451 -4.41 -39.29 21.51
CA LYS A 451 -4.64 -38.51 22.73
C LYS A 451 -5.18 -37.14 22.30
N GLN A 452 -6.47 -36.92 22.57
CA GLN A 452 -7.28 -35.80 22.12
C GLN A 452 -6.92 -34.50 22.86
N ASP A 453 -6.22 -33.59 22.17
CA ASP A 453 -6.10 -32.17 22.54
C ASP A 453 -6.03 -31.37 21.22
N TYR A 454 -7.10 -30.65 20.86
CA TYR A 454 -7.25 -30.02 19.54
C TYR A 454 -7.75 -28.56 19.65
N PRO A 455 -7.01 -27.59 19.08
CA PRO A 455 -7.50 -26.22 18.89
C PRO A 455 -7.63 -25.80 17.41
N ALA A 456 -8.69 -25.05 17.10
CA ALA A 456 -8.98 -24.32 15.87
C ALA A 456 -9.64 -22.98 16.16
N TRP A 457 -9.56 -22.06 15.20
CA TRP A 457 -10.38 -20.84 15.17
C TRP A 457 -11.06 -20.66 13.79
N THR A 458 -12.30 -20.19 13.81
CA THR A 458 -13.15 -19.78 12.68
C THR A 458 -14.11 -18.66 13.13
N GLY A 459 -14.30 -17.62 12.31
CA GLY A 459 -15.29 -16.56 12.52
C GLY A 459 -16.42 -16.71 11.50
N TRP A 460 -17.68 -16.78 11.96
CA TRP A 460 -18.87 -16.85 11.11
C TRP A 460 -19.72 -15.60 11.16
N GLY A 461 -20.16 -15.16 9.98
CA GLY A 461 -21.23 -14.19 9.79
C GLY A 461 -22.61 -14.83 9.87
N ARG A 462 -23.56 -14.09 10.45
CA ARG A 462 -24.93 -14.55 10.66
C ARG A 462 -25.66 -14.76 9.33
N SER A 463 -26.22 -15.96 9.17
CA SER A 463 -27.37 -16.25 8.32
C SER A 463 -28.64 -15.60 8.89
N ARG A 464 -29.52 -15.15 8.00
CA ARG A 464 -30.83 -14.55 8.30
C ARG A 464 -31.72 -15.57 9.02
N ARG A 465 -32.37 -15.17 10.12
CA ARG A 465 -33.63 -15.79 10.54
C ARG A 465 -34.75 -14.79 10.33
N ALA A 466 -35.74 -15.22 9.57
CA ALA A 466 -37.09 -14.69 9.58
C ALA A 466 -37.71 -14.90 10.98
N GLY A 467 -38.60 -13.99 11.37
CA GLY A 467 -39.37 -14.06 12.60
C GLY A 467 -40.27 -12.84 12.74
N HIS A 468 -41.52 -13.00 12.29
CA HIS A 468 -42.68 -12.25 12.77
C HIS A 468 -42.95 -12.53 14.26
N PHE A 469 -43.94 -11.81 14.80
CA PHE A 469 -44.47 -11.69 16.18
C PHE A 469 -43.78 -10.56 16.99
N ASP A 470 -44.44 -9.46 17.36
CA ASP A 470 -45.85 -9.00 17.28
C ASP A 470 -45.92 -7.57 16.72
#